data_AF-A0A1Q7UEK4-F1
#
_entry.id   AF-A0A1Q7UEK4-F1
#
_cell.length_a   1.000
_cell.length_b   1.000
_cell.length_c   1.000
_cell.angle_alpha   90.00
_cell.angle_beta   90.00
_cell.angle_gamma   90.00
#
_symmetry.space_group_name_H-M   'P 1'
#
loop_
_entity.id
_entity.type
_entity.pdbx_description
1 polymer ?
#
loop_
_entity_poly.entity_id
_entity_poly.type
_entity_poly.pdbx_seq_one_letter_code
_entity_poly.pdbx_strand_id
1 'polypeptide(L)' 'MRDVVDLASRHGGGIEVALIWDRRKQTLVVFAHDDRTGEEVAIPVDGAEASEVYRHPFAYAHRSSADV' A
#
# COMPACT_ATOMS: atom_id res chain seq x y z
N MET A 1 10.90 19.24 3.37
CA MET A 1 11.34 17.84 3.19
C MET A 1 10.08 17.02 2.92
N ARG A 2 10.10 16.04 2.02
CA ARG A 2 8.93 15.15 1.86
C ARG A 2 8.84 14.31 3.15
N ASP A 3 7.74 14.43 3.89
CA ASP A 3 7.48 13.67 5.12
C ASP A 3 7.05 12.22 4.82
N VAL A 4 6.99 11.87 3.54
CA VAL A 4 6.53 10.59 3.01
C VAL A 4 7.67 9.98 2.18
N VAL A 5 7.95 8.70 2.42
CA VAL A 5 9.02 7.94 1.77
C VAL A 5 8.45 6.70 1.10
N ASP A 6 8.77 6.51 -0.18
CA ASP A 6 8.59 5.21 -0.84
C ASP A 6 9.70 4.27 -0.40
N LEU A 7 9.33 3.19 0.28
CA LEU A 7 10.25 2.14 0.73
C LEU A 7 10.41 1.04 -0.32
N ALA A 8 9.36 0.77 -1.09
CA ALA A 8 9.36 -0.25 -2.13
C ALA A 8 8.16 -0.05 -3.06
N SER A 9 8.43 -0.01 -4.36
CA SER A 9 7.40 0.02 -5.41
C SER A 9 7.61 -1.11 -6.41
N ARG A 10 6.51 -1.66 -6.92
CA ARG A 10 6.51 -2.60 -8.04
C ARG A 10 5.31 -2.37 -8.95
N HIS A 11 5.50 -2.71 -10.20
CA HIS A 11 4.43 -2.81 -11.19
C HIS A 11 4.55 -4.19 -11.86
N GLY A 12 3.44 -4.92 -11.97
CA GLY A 12 3.45 -6.23 -12.61
C GLY A 12 2.05 -6.80 -12.82
N GLY A 13 1.81 -7.33 -14.02
CA GLY A 13 0.54 -7.98 -14.34
C GLY A 13 -0.67 -7.04 -14.23
N GLY A 14 -0.50 -5.74 -14.50
CA GLY A 14 -1.57 -4.74 -14.38
C GLY A 14 -1.86 -4.30 -12.94
N ILE A 15 -1.00 -4.65 -11.98
CA ILE A 15 -1.11 -4.22 -10.60
C ILE A 15 0.10 -3.36 -10.24
N GLU A 16 -0.16 -2.16 -9.75
CA GLU A 16 0.81 -1.27 -9.12
C GLU A 16 0.71 -1.41 -7.61
N VAL A 17 1.86 -1.50 -6.93
CA VAL A 17 1.91 -1.58 -5.47
C VAL A 17 3.06 -0.73 -4.93
N ALA A 18 2.79 0.10 -3.93
CA ALA A 18 3.78 0.90 -3.23
C ALA A 18 3.66 0.75 -1.71
N LEU A 19 4.78 0.54 -1.03
CA LEU A 19 4.88 0.59 0.43
C LEU A 19 5.43 1.96 0.83
N ILE A 20 4.58 2.74 1.49
CA ILE A 20 4.84 4.12 1.84
C ILE A 20 5.00 4.28 3.35
N TRP A 21 6.02 5.01 3.77
CA TRP A 21 6.22 5.41 5.16
C TRP A 21 5.99 6.91 5.34
N ASP A 22 4.99 7.27 6.16
CA ASP A 22 4.83 8.63 6.69
C ASP A 22 5.70 8.77 7.93
N ARG A 23 6.80 9.51 7.81
CA ARG A 23 7.76 9.74 8.90
C ARG A 23 7.17 10.61 10.01
N ARG A 24 6.23 11.50 9.69
CA ARG A 24 5.62 12.38 10.69
C ARG A 24 4.66 11.61 11.58
N LYS A 25 3.85 10.74 10.98
CA LYS A 25 2.87 9.91 11.69
C LYS A 25 3.45 8.60 12.20
N GLN A 26 4.64 8.22 11.73
CA GLN A 26 5.27 6.92 12.01
C GLN A 26 4.38 5.75 11.55
N THR A 27 3.69 5.92 10.42
CA THR A 27 2.74 4.92 9.89
C THR A 27 3.20 4.39 8.54
N LEU A 28 2.95 3.10 8.29
CA LEU A 28 3.16 2.44 7.01
C LEU A 28 1.82 2.19 6.32
N VAL A 29 1.77 2.41 5.02
CA VAL A 29 0.59 2.15 4.18
C VAL A 29 1.04 1.44 2.92
N VAL A 30 0.36 0.34 2.57
CA VAL A 30 0.47 -0.29 1.26
C VAL A 30 -0.63 0.27 0.37
N PHE A 31 -0.24 0.92 -0.71
CA PHE A 31 -1.14 1.30 -1.80
C PHE A 31 -1.09 0.24 -2.88
N ALA A 32 -2.24 -0.16 -3.40
CA ALA A 32 -2.30 -0.98 -4.60
C ALA A 32 -3.40 -0.49 -5.55
N HIS A 33 -3.08 -0.51 -6.85
CA HIS A 33 -4.00 -0.19 -7.93
C HIS A 33 -4.03 -1.36 -8.92
N ASP A 34 -5.22 -1.81 -9.32
CA ASP A 34 -5.40 -2.78 -10.42
C ASP A 34 -5.91 -2.04 -11.65
N ASP A 35 -5.06 -1.90 -12.67
CA ASP A 35 -5.35 -1.21 -13.93
C ASP A 35 -6.49 -1.89 -14.71
N ARG A 36 -6.74 -3.18 -14.48
CA ARG A 36 -7.77 -3.94 -15.21
C ARG A 36 -9.17 -3.66 -14.69
N THR A 37 -9.30 -3.48 -13.38
CA THR A 37 -10.58 -3.25 -12.70
C THR A 37 -10.79 -1.78 -12.34
N GLY A 38 -9.70 -1.00 -12.28
CA GLY A 38 -9.67 0.35 -11.73
C GLY A 38 -9.74 0.37 -10.20
N GLU A 39 -9.59 -0.76 -9.52
CA GLU A 39 -9.69 -0.84 -8.06
C GLU A 39 -8.44 -0.25 -7.39
N GLU A 40 -8.65 0.57 -6.36
CA GLU A 40 -7.60 1.15 -5.54
C GLU A 40 -7.81 0.82 -4.07
N VAL A 41 -6.75 0.40 -3.39
CA VAL A 41 -6.76 0.11 -1.95
C VAL A 41 -5.58 0.77 -1.25
N ALA A 42 -5.84 1.27 -0.04
CA ALA A 42 -4.84 1.84 0.84
C ALA A 42 -4.93 1.12 2.20
N ILE A 43 -3.96 0.27 2.48
CA ILE A 43 -4.01 -0.66 3.62
C ILE A 43 -2.98 -0.20 4.66
N PRO A 44 -3.40 0.34 5.81
CA PRO A 44 -2.51 0.58 6.93
C PRO A 44 -1.90 -0.72 7.42
N VAL A 45 -0.59 -0.73 7.68
CA VAL A 45 0.14 -1.94 8.09
C VAL A 45 1.14 -1.61 9.20
N ASP A 46 1.41 -2.61 10.04
CA ASP A 46 2.58 -2.59 10.91
C ASP A 46 3.82 -3.14 10.18
N GLY A 47 5.01 -2.82 10.69
CA GLY A 47 6.27 -3.24 10.07
C GLY A 47 6.45 -4.77 9.97
N ALA A 48 5.82 -5.53 10.86
CA ALA A 48 5.90 -6.99 10.87
C ALA A 48 5.16 -7.65 9.70
N GLU A 49 4.03 -7.07 9.27
CA GLU A 49 3.20 -7.62 8.20
C GLU A 49 3.35 -6.88 6.87
N ALA A 50 4.00 -5.71 6.87
CA ALA A 50 4.15 -4.85 5.69
C ALA A 50 4.66 -5.61 4.46
N SER A 51 5.59 -6.55 4.62
CA SER A 51 6.12 -7.33 3.49
C SER A 51 5.10 -8.31 2.89
N GLU A 52 4.24 -8.90 3.72
CA GLU A 52 3.21 -9.85 3.29
C GLU A 52 2.08 -9.11 2.57
N VAL A 53 1.58 -8.04 3.18
CA VAL A 53 0.55 -7.18 2.60
C VAL A 53 1.06 -6.53 1.31
N TYR A 54 2.32 -6.10 1.28
CA TYR A 54 2.95 -5.62 0.06
C TYR A 54 2.87 -6.67 -1.04
N ARG A 55 3.19 -7.95 -0.78
CA ARG A 55 3.13 -9.01 -1.82
C ARG A 55 1.71 -9.35 -2.26
N HIS A 56 0.73 -9.29 -1.35
CA HIS A 56 -0.65 -9.73 -1.60
C HIS A 56 -1.70 -8.70 -1.14
N PRO A 57 -1.70 -7.47 -1.68
CA PRO A 57 -2.51 -6.39 -1.14
C PRO A 57 -4.01 -6.69 -1.20
N PHE A 58 -4.49 -7.27 -2.32
CA PHE A 58 -5.90 -7.60 -2.49
C PHE A 58 -6.42 -8.71 -1.57
N ALA A 59 -5.55 -9.54 -0.97
CA ALA A 59 -5.97 -10.47 0.09
C ALA A 59 -6.39 -9.73 1.38
N TYR A 60 -5.92 -8.49 1.55
CA TYR A 60 -6.16 -7.63 2.69
C TYR A 60 -7.00 -6.39 2.35
N ALA A 61 -7.62 -6.34 1.16
CA ALA A 61 -8.44 -5.22 0.71
C ALA A 61 -9.57 -4.86 1.70
N HIS A 62 -10.08 -5.84 2.48
CA HIS A 62 -11.06 -5.63 3.54
C HIS A 62 -10.59 -4.71 4.68
N ARG A 63 -9.27 -4.48 4.80
CA ARG A 63 -8.65 -3.54 5.76
C ARG A 63 -8.35 -2.18 5.14
N SER A 64 -8.67 -2.00 3.87
CA SER A 64 -8.44 -0.74 3.18
C SER A 64 -9.16 0.38 3.91
N SER A 65 -8.43 1.41 4.32
CA SER A 65 -9.03 2.67 4.70
C SER A 65 -9.39 3.37 3.40
N ALA A 66 -10.63 3.17 2.94
CA ALA A 66 -11.23 4.15 2.03
C ALA A 66 -11.28 5.46 2.81
N ASP A 67 -10.54 6.48 2.37
CA ASP A 67 -10.82 7.85 2.78
C ASP A 67 -12.20 8.17 2.19
N VAL A 68 -13.25 7.89 2.98
CA VAL A 68 -14.65 8.28 2.72
C VAL A 68 -14.97 9.58 3.41
#